data_AF-A0A914RK85-F1
#
_entry.id   AF-A0A914RK85-F1
#
_cell.length_a   1.000
_cell.length_b   1.000
_cell.length_c   1.000
_cell.angle_alpha   90.00
_cell.angle_beta   90.00
_cell.angle_gamma   90.00
#
_symmetry.space_group_name_H-M   'P 1'
#
loop_
_entity.id
_entity.type
_entity.pdbx_description
1 polymer ?
#
loop_
_entity_poly.entity_id
_entity_poly.type
_entity_poly.pdbx_seq_one_letter_code
_entity_poly.pdbx_strand_id
1 'polypeptide(L)'
;MPTLAVKYIFIVVALVLNVHCAQRNDLIVATTTLGELIGFRVNYGSDRAQLYYGRADVFLGVPYVKPPIGPLRFAVREFKIIISFLLKI
;
A
#
# COMPACT_ATOMS: atom_id res chain seq x y z
N MET A 1 0.81 30.25 -39.67
CA MET A 1 0.28 30.16 -38.30
C MET A 1 0.29 28.70 -37.81
N PRO A 2 1.38 28.20 -37.18
CA PRO A 2 1.46 26.82 -36.65
C PRO A 2 1.47 26.72 -35.11
N THR A 3 1.08 27.77 -34.39
CA THR A 3 1.27 27.85 -32.93
C THR A 3 0.26 27.04 -32.11
N LEU A 4 -0.93 26.76 -32.65
CA LEU A 4 -1.98 26.01 -31.95
C LEU A 4 -1.72 24.50 -31.95
N ALA A 5 -1.28 23.94 -33.08
CA ALA A 5 -1.00 22.51 -33.20
C ALA A 5 0.17 22.08 -32.29
N VAL A 6 1.23 22.89 -32.22
CA VAL A 6 2.40 22.62 -31.36
C VAL A 6 2.03 22.69 -29.88
N LYS A 7 1.17 23.64 -29.48
CA LYS A 7 0.64 23.73 -28.10
C LYS A 7 -0.18 22.50 -27.73
N TYR A 8 -1.01 22.00 -28.64
CA TYR A 8 -1.84 20.82 -28.41
C TYR A 8 -1.00 19.56 -28.19
N ILE A 9 0.04 19.36 -29.01
CA ILE A 9 0.97 18.25 -28.87
C ILE A 9 1.67 18.30 -27.51
N PHE A 10 2.13 19.48 -27.09
CA PHE A 10 2.82 19.64 -25.80
C PHE A 10 1.92 19.30 -24.61
N ILE A 11 0.65 19.72 -24.66
CA ILE A 11 -0.36 19.40 -23.64
C ILE A 11 -0.61 17.89 -23.59
N VAL A 12 -0.79 17.25 -24.75
CA VAL A 12 -1.03 15.80 -24.82
C VAL A 12 0.17 15.02 -24.27
N VAL A 13 1.39 15.39 -24.63
CA VAL A 13 2.61 14.74 -24.12
C VAL A 13 2.75 14.93 -22.61
N ALA A 14 2.55 16.15 -22.09
CA ALA A 14 2.59 16.41 -20.66
C ALA A 14 1.55 15.58 -19.90
N LEU A 15 0.33 15.46 -20.44
CA LEU A 15 -0.73 14.68 -19.83
C LEU A 15 -0.40 13.17 -19.81
N VAL A 16 0.13 12.64 -20.90
CA VAL A 16 0.57 11.24 -20.99
C VAL A 16 1.71 10.94 -20.02
N LEU A 17 2.69 11.85 -19.88
CA LEU A 17 3.79 11.70 -18.92
C LEU A 17 3.32 11.72 -17.46
N ASN A 18 2.36 12.58 -17.11
CA ASN A 18 1.79 12.60 -15.77
C ASN A 18 1.04 11.29 -15.44
N VAL A 19 0.33 10.72 -16.41
CA VAL A 19 -0.35 9.43 -16.25
C VAL A 19 0.65 8.27 -16.04
N HIS A 20 1.79 8.28 -16.74
CA HIS A 20 2.84 7.26 -16.54
C HIS A 20 3.57 7.42 -15.19
N CYS A 21 3.68 8.64 -14.67
CA CYS A 21 4.29 8.90 -13.37
C CYS A 21 3.36 8.58 -12.19
N ALA A 22 2.05 8.47 -12.42
CA ALA A 22 1.09 7.99 -11.43
C ALA A 22 1.27 6.48 -11.21
N GLN A 23 2.29 6.16 -10.41
CA GLN A 23 2.72 4.83 -10.01
C GLN A 23 1.53 3.90 -9.72
N ARG A 24 1.43 2.81 -10.48
CA ARG A 24 0.44 1.76 -10.31
C ARG A 24 0.74 0.99 -9.01
N ASN A 25 0.01 1.29 -7.94
CA ASN A 25 0.01 0.44 -6.76
C ASN A 25 -0.82 -0.81 -7.08
N ASP A 26 -0.17 -1.97 -7.25
CA ASP A 26 -0.87 -3.24 -7.35
C ASP A 26 -1.58 -3.51 -6.02
N LEU A 27 -2.91 -3.52 -6.06
CA LEU A 27 -3.77 -3.89 -4.93
C LEU A 27 -3.63 -5.39 -4.66
N ILE A 28 -3.49 -5.75 -3.39
CA ILE A 28 -3.35 -7.13 -2.95
C ILE A 28 -4.40 -7.42 -1.90
N VAL A 29 -5.05 -8.58 -2.01
CA VAL A 29 -6.03 -9.05 -1.02
C VAL A 29 -5.46 -10.26 -0.30
N ALA A 30 -5.43 -10.20 1.03
CA ALA A 30 -5.01 -11.28 1.91
C ALA A 30 -6.18 -11.74 2.79
N THR A 31 -6.39 -13.05 2.90
CA THR A 31 -7.47 -13.61 3.73
C THR A 31 -6.99 -13.85 5.15
N THR A 32 -7.77 -13.43 6.15
CA THR A 32 -7.53 -13.68 7.58
C THR A 32 -8.70 -14.42 8.21
N THR A 33 -8.52 -14.87 9.46
CA THR A 33 -9.59 -15.54 10.23
C THR A 33 -10.83 -14.68 10.48
N LEU A 34 -10.72 -13.35 10.33
CA LEU A 34 -11.81 -12.41 10.57
C LEU A 34 -12.34 -11.75 9.30
N GLY A 35 -11.74 -12.03 8.14
CA GLY A 35 -12.11 -11.44 6.86
C GLY A 35 -10.92 -11.12 5.97
N GLU A 36 -11.18 -10.42 4.87
CA GLU A 36 -10.16 -10.04 3.90
C GLU A 36 -9.50 -8.71 4.27
N LEU A 37 -8.20 -8.62 4.02
CA LEU A 37 -7.38 -7.43 4.18
C LEU A 37 -6.91 -6.96 2.82
N ILE A 38 -7.06 -5.66 2.57
CA ILE A 38 -6.55 -5.03 1.37
C ILE A 38 -5.23 -4.34 1.72
N GLY A 39 -4.21 -4.66 0.95
CA GLY A 39 -2.88 -4.06 1.00
C GLY A 39 -2.43 -3.62 -0.38
N PHE A 40 -1.17 -3.23 -0.47
CA PHE A 40 -0.56 -2.79 -1.71
C PHE A 40 0.88 -3.27 -1.81
N ARG A 41 1.33 -3.56 -3.03
CA ARG A 41 2.71 -3.93 -3.31
C ARG A 41 3.59 -2.69 -3.43
N VAL A 42 4.74 -2.71 -2.78
CA VAL A 42 5.78 -1.68 -2.86
C VAL A 42 7.06 -2.29 -3.40
N ASN A 43 7.73 -1.58 -4.31
CA ASN A 43 9.06 -1.92 -4.79
C ASN A 43 10.07 -0.91 -4.25
N TYR A 44 10.93 -1.34 -3.33
CA TYR A 44 11.99 -0.55 -2.71
C TYR A 44 13.28 -0.51 -3.55
N GLY A 45 13.30 -1.17 -4.71
CA GLY A 45 14.48 -1.20 -5.59
C GLY A 45 15.47 -2.30 -5.22
N SER A 46 16.66 -2.28 -5.82
CA SER A 46 17.69 -3.33 -5.63
C SER A 46 18.89 -2.87 -4.80
N ASP A 47 18.84 -1.64 -4.29
CA ASP A 47 19.95 -1.03 -3.56
C ASP A 47 20.04 -1.60 -2.13
N ARG A 48 21.05 -2.44 -1.91
CA ARG A 48 21.28 -3.11 -0.62
C ARG A 48 21.90 -2.19 0.43
N ALA A 49 22.29 -0.96 0.08
CA ALA A 49 22.75 0.03 1.05
C ALA A 49 21.58 0.66 1.83
N GLN A 50 20.35 0.57 1.31
CA GLN A 50 19.15 1.06 1.98
C GLN A 50 18.65 0.05 3.01
N LEU A 51 18.01 0.56 4.07
CA LEU A 51 17.47 -0.26 5.15
C LEU A 51 16.42 -1.29 4.65
N TYR A 52 15.66 -0.92 3.62
CA TYR A 52 14.69 -1.79 2.96
C TYR A 52 15.00 -1.84 1.47
N TYR A 53 15.06 -3.06 0.90
CA TYR A 53 15.27 -3.29 -0.53
C TYR A 53 14.39 -4.46 -1.00
N GLY A 54 14.22 -4.59 -2.32
CA GLY A 54 13.40 -5.62 -2.95
C GLY A 54 11.94 -5.18 -3.09
N ARG A 55 11.02 -6.15 -3.05
CA ARG A 55 9.57 -5.93 -3.14
C ARG A 55 8.91 -6.46 -1.88
N ALA A 56 7.87 -5.76 -1.41
CA ALA A 56 7.10 -6.19 -0.26
C ALA A 56 5.61 -5.93 -0.48
N ASP A 57 4.79 -6.77 0.16
CA ASP A 57 3.35 -6.60 0.24
C ASP A 57 3.04 -5.96 1.60
N VAL A 58 2.43 -4.77 1.59
CA VAL A 58 2.27 -3.94 2.79
C VAL A 58 0.79 -3.84 3.16
N PHE A 59 0.47 -4.17 4.42
CA PHE A 59 -0.87 -4.08 5.00
C PHE A 59 -0.80 -3.18 6.25
N LEU A 60 -1.43 -2.00 6.19
CA LEU A 60 -1.37 -0.99 7.26
C LEU A 60 -2.70 -0.92 8.02
N GLY A 61 -2.64 -0.60 9.32
CA GLY A 61 -3.82 -0.37 10.14
C GLY A 61 -4.66 -1.62 10.45
N VAL A 62 -4.08 -2.81 10.28
CA VAL A 62 -4.78 -4.07 10.54
C VAL A 62 -5.16 -4.17 12.03
N PRO A 63 -6.45 -4.26 12.38
CA PRO A 63 -6.87 -4.37 13.76
C PRO A 63 -6.44 -5.73 14.32
N TYR A 64 -5.72 -5.72 15.44
CA TYR A 64 -5.25 -6.95 16.12
C TYR A 64 -6.02 -7.23 17.42
N VAL A 65 -6.79 -6.26 17.90
CA VAL A 65 -7.53 -6.29 19.17
C VAL A 65 -8.72 -5.34 19.08
N LYS A 66 -9.75 -5.57 19.91
CA LYS A 66 -10.89 -4.63 20.06
C LYS A 66 -10.38 -3.24 20.48
N PRO A 67 -11.01 -2.10 20.17
CA PRO A 67 -10.55 -0.80 20.67
C PRO A 67 -10.62 -0.70 22.21
N PRO A 68 -9.62 -0.15 22.93
CA PRO A 68 -9.60 -0.05 24.40
C PRO A 68 -10.43 1.13 24.91
N ILE A 69 -11.72 1.14 24.58
CA ILE A 69 -12.65 2.23 24.91
C ILE A 69 -13.71 1.78 25.93
N GLY A 70 -14.25 2.73 26.68
CA GLY A 70 -15.32 2.48 27.65
C GLY A 70 -14.93 1.43 28.71
N PRO A 71 -15.75 0.38 28.92
CA PRO A 71 -15.46 -0.69 29.88
C PRO A 71 -14.18 -1.48 29.57
N LEU A 72 -13.67 -1.42 28.33
CA LEU A 72 -12.41 -2.07 27.95
C LEU A 72 -11.18 -1.24 28.33
N ARG A 73 -11.36 -0.01 28.84
CA ARG A 73 -10.26 0.81 29.34
C ARG A 73 -9.70 0.15 30.61
N PHE A 74 -8.39 -0.04 30.65
CA PHE A 74 -7.67 -0.71 31.75
C PHE A 74 -7.99 -2.21 31.92
N ALA A 75 -8.78 -2.82 31.03
CA ALA A 75 -9.00 -4.26 31.02
C ALA A 75 -7.80 -4.99 30.37
N VAL A 76 -7.36 -6.09 30.99
CA VAL A 76 -6.38 -7.01 30.37
C VAL A 76 -7.03 -7.62 29.13
N ARG A 77 -6.29 -7.59 28.02
CA ARG A 77 -6.80 -8.02 26.72
C ARG A 77 -6.21 -9.35 26.32
N GLU A 78 -7.09 -10.24 25.90
CA GLU A 78 -6.71 -11.44 25.17
C GLU A 78 -6.22 -11.02 23.77
N PHE A 79 -4.93 -11.18 23.52
CA PHE A 79 -4.35 -10.98 22.20
C PHE A 79 -4.79 -12.14 21.30
N LYS A 80 -5.84 -11.91 20.51
CA LYS A 80 -6.12 -12.78 19.36
C LYS A 80 -5.23 -12.33 18.22
N ILE A 81 -4.02 -12.89 18.14
CA ILE A 81 -3.09 -12.62 17.02
C ILE A 81 -3.82 -12.99 15.72
N ILE A 82 -4.15 -11.98 14.91
CA ILE A 82 -4.79 -12.14 13.60
C ILE A 82 -3.77 -12.50 12.51
N ILE A 83 -2.49 -12.61 12.87
CA ILE A 83 -1.41 -12.89 11.92
C ILE A 83 -1.11 -14.40 11.91
N SER A 84 -1.94 -15.16 11.20
CA SER A 84 -1.52 -16.48 10.67
C SER A 84 -0.62 -16.35 9.44
N PHE A 85 -0.25 -15.13 9.03
CA PHE A 85 0.73 -14.87 7.97
C PHE A 85 2.02 -14.31 8.57
N LEU A 86 2.65 -15.13 9.42
CA LEU A 86 4.07 -15.01 9.64
C LEU A 86 4.73 -15.36 8.30
N LEU A 87 5.22 -14.33 7.60
CA LEU A 87 6.35 -14.39 6.67
C LEU A 87 6.50 -15.75 5.95
N LYS A 88 5.82 -15.95 4.81
CA LYS A 88 6.39 -16.78 3.75
C LYS A 88 7.35 -15.90 2.96
N ILE A 89 8.56 -15.74 3.51
CA ILE A 89 9.76 -15.46 2.70
C ILE A 89 10.26 -16.82 2.21
#